data_AF-A0A317I1Z9-F1
#
_entry.id   AF-A0A317I1Z9-F1
#
_cell.length_a   1.000
_cell.length_b   1.000
_cell.length_c   1.000
_cell.angle_alpha   90.00
_cell.angle_beta   90.00
_cell.angle_gamma   90.00
#
_symmetry.space_group_name_H-M   'P 1'
#
loop_
_entity.id
_entity.type
_entity.pdbx_description
1 polymer ?
#
loop_
_entity_poly.entity_id
_entity_poly.type
_entity_poly.pdbx_seq_one_letter_code
_entity_poly.pdbx_strand_id
1 'polypeptide(L)'
;MAKVKKFEEIQSWKKAPSVTKKVYEVSRSGDFAKEFGLRDQMRRAAVSILSNIAEGFERGGDKEFLQFLAVAKGSAGELRAQLYVALDQS
;
A
#
# COMPACT_ATOMS: atom_id res chain seq x y z
N MET A 1 24.93 -10.02 -3.37
CA MET A 1 23.70 -9.32 -3.80
C MET A 1 24.04 -7.84 -3.95
N ALA A 2 23.53 -7.15 -4.98
CA ALA A 2 23.78 -5.72 -5.12
C ALA A 2 23.15 -4.96 -3.94
N LYS A 3 23.91 -4.02 -3.35
CA LYS A 3 23.40 -3.13 -2.29
C LYS A 3 22.38 -2.19 -2.92
N VAL A 4 21.12 -2.28 -2.49
CA VAL A 4 20.05 -1.35 -2.86
C VAL A 4 20.49 0.05 -2.44
N LYS A 5 20.49 1.01 -3.37
CA LYS A 5 20.92 2.40 -3.11
C LYS A 5 19.77 3.38 -2.96
N LYS A 6 18.60 3.02 -3.50
CA LYS A 6 17.38 3.82 -3.44
C LYS A 6 16.17 2.92 -3.24
N PHE A 7 15.14 3.39 -2.56
CA PHE A 7 13.94 2.58 -2.33
C PHE A 7 13.24 2.20 -3.65
N GLU A 8 13.40 2.99 -4.72
CA GLU A 8 12.83 2.71 -6.03
C GLU A 8 13.44 1.47 -6.71
N GLU A 9 14.57 0.96 -6.23
CA GLU A 9 15.16 -0.29 -6.69
C GLU A 9 14.47 -1.52 -6.06
N ILE A 10 13.77 -1.33 -4.93
CA ILE A 10 13.08 -2.40 -4.19
C ILE A 10 11.88 -2.90 -4.99
N GLN A 11 11.82 -4.21 -5.22
CA GLN A 11 10.76 -4.84 -6.01
C GLN A 11 9.36 -4.67 -5.41
N SER A 12 9.23 -4.72 -4.08
CA SER A 12 7.95 -4.44 -3.41
C SER A 12 7.52 -2.99 -3.59
N TRP A 13 8.45 -2.03 -3.52
CA TRP A 13 8.15 -0.63 -3.79
C TRP A 13 7.72 -0.43 -5.24
N LYS A 14 8.43 -0.99 -6.24
CA LYS A 14 8.05 -0.87 -7.66
C LYS A 14 6.63 -1.35 -7.97
N LYS A 15 6.13 -2.34 -7.21
CA LYS A 15 4.76 -2.87 -7.36
C LYS A 15 3.72 -2.01 -6.64
N ALA A 16 4.07 -1.35 -5.56
CA ALA A 16 3.12 -0.60 -4.73
C ALA A 16 2.39 0.52 -5.48
N PRO A 17 3.03 1.39 -6.30
CA PRO A 17 2.33 2.38 -7.12
C PRO A 17 1.29 1.78 -8.06
N SER A 18 1.54 0.59 -8.63
CA SER A 18 0.57 -0.08 -9.49
C SER A 18 -0.66 -0.53 -8.71
N VAL A 19 -0.48 -1.07 -7.51
CA VAL A 19 -1.58 -1.42 -6.60
C VAL A 19 -2.37 -0.17 -6.22
N THR A 20 -1.69 0.90 -5.80
CA THR A 20 -2.34 2.17 -5.45
C THR A 20 -3.13 2.73 -6.62
N LYS A 21 -2.55 2.79 -7.82
CA LYS A 21 -3.26 3.24 -9.03
C LYS A 21 -4.55 2.44 -9.26
N LYS A 22 -4.49 1.11 -9.19
CA LYS A 22 -5.67 0.25 -9.36
C LYS A 22 -6.74 0.53 -8.29
N VAL A 23 -6.35 0.69 -7.02
CA VAL A 23 -7.29 1.04 -5.94
C VAL A 23 -7.98 2.38 -6.22
N TYR A 24 -7.25 3.39 -6.69
CA TYR A 24 -7.87 4.66 -7.08
C TYR A 24 -8.79 4.51 -8.30
N GLU A 25 -8.41 3.73 -9.30
CA GLU A 25 -9.21 3.47 -10.50
C GLU A 25 -10.53 2.78 -10.18
N VAL A 26 -10.53 1.71 -9.39
CA VAL A 26 -11.77 0.98 -9.05
C VAL A 26 -12.67 1.76 -8.10
N SER A 27 -12.09 2.69 -7.34
CA SER A 27 -12.80 3.40 -6.26
C SER A 27 -13.24 4.82 -6.62
N ARG A 28 -13.01 5.28 -7.86
CA ARG A 28 -13.36 6.65 -8.30
C ARG A 28 -14.72 6.76 -8.99
N SER A 29 -15.38 5.65 -9.30
CA SER A 29 -16.65 5.61 -10.03
C SER A 29 -17.54 4.45 -9.59
N GLY A 30 -18.81 4.47 -9.97
CA GLY A 30 -19.79 3.44 -9.60
C GLY A 30 -20.29 3.59 -8.16
N ASP A 31 -20.96 2.56 -7.65
CA ASP A 31 -21.50 2.58 -6.29
C ASP A 31 -20.41 2.58 -5.22
N PHE A 32 -19.27 1.95 -5.50
CA PHE A 32 -18.11 2.01 -4.61
C PHE A 32 -17.56 3.43 -4.41
N ALA A 33 -17.78 4.36 -5.35
CA ALA A 33 -17.38 5.76 -5.16
C ALA A 33 -18.19 6.48 -4.07
N LYS A 34 -19.40 5.98 -3.77
CA LYS A 34 -20.33 6.52 -2.75
C LYS A 34 -20.04 5.94 -1.35
N GLU A 35 -19.31 4.83 -1.28
CA GLU A 35 -18.88 4.19 -0.03
C GLU A 35 -17.66 4.91 0.57
N PHE A 36 -17.84 6.18 0.97
CA PHE A 36 -16.77 7.07 1.42
C PHE A 36 -15.83 6.43 2.46
N GLY A 37 -16.41 5.74 3.45
CA GLY A 37 -15.64 5.12 4.53
C GLY A 37 -14.69 4.02 4.05
N LEU A 38 -15.21 3.03 3.30
CA LEU A 38 -14.41 1.91 2.80
C LEU A 38 -13.41 2.37 1.73
N ARG A 39 -13.87 3.23 0.81
CA ARG A 39 -13.03 3.84 -0.22
C ARG A 39 -11.81 4.55 0.36
N ASP A 40 -12.03 5.41 1.36
CA ASP A 40 -10.95 6.22 1.91
C ASP A 40 -10.00 5.38 2.77
N GLN A 41 -10.50 4.35 3.45
CA GLN A 41 -9.64 3.36 4.14
C GLN A 41 -8.75 2.60 3.15
N MET A 42 -9.32 2.07 2.06
CA MET A 42 -8.56 1.34 1.03
C MET A 42 -7.50 2.21 0.36
N ARG A 43 -7.82 3.46 0.03
CA ARG A 43 -6.84 4.40 -0.54
C ARG A 43 -5.69 4.67 0.43
N ARG A 44 -5.99 4.89 1.71
CA ARG A 44 -4.96 5.09 2.75
C ARG A 44 -4.10 3.85 2.95
N ALA A 45 -4.69 2.66 3.01
CA ALA A 45 -3.96 1.41 3.11
C ALA A 45 -3.02 1.20 1.91
N ALA A 46 -3.50 1.46 0.69
CA ALA A 46 -2.67 1.37 -0.52
C ALA A 46 -1.51 2.38 -0.50
N VAL A 47 -1.76 3.63 -0.12
CA VAL A 47 -0.72 4.67 0.00
C VAL A 47 0.30 4.30 1.08
N SER A 48 -0.15 3.80 2.22
CA SER A 48 0.69 3.39 3.34
C SER A 48 1.76 2.35 2.94
N ILE A 49 1.45 1.43 2.01
CA ILE A 49 2.40 0.42 1.53
C ILE A 49 3.64 1.09 0.90
N LEU A 50 3.45 2.05 -0.02
CA LEU A 50 4.60 2.73 -0.64
C LEU A 50 5.33 3.64 0.33
N SER A 51 4.58 4.39 1.16
CA SER A 51 5.13 5.36 2.10
C SER A 51 6.03 4.69 3.13
N ASN A 52 5.58 3.57 3.72
CA ASN A 52 6.38 2.87 4.71
C ASN A 52 7.64 2.23 4.11
N ILE A 53 7.60 1.69 2.89
CA ILE A 53 8.81 1.14 2.26
C ILE A 53 9.84 2.25 1.99
N ALA A 54 9.39 3.41 1.50
CA ALA A 54 10.26 4.54 1.25
C ALA A 54 10.81 5.13 2.55
N GLU A 55 9.94 5.44 3.52
CA GLU A 55 10.34 6.02 4.80
C GLU A 55 11.33 5.11 5.55
N GLY A 56 11.03 3.81 5.65
CA GLY A 56 11.92 2.87 6.32
C GLY A 56 13.30 2.77 5.66
N PHE A 57 13.36 2.89 4.34
CA PHE A 57 14.63 2.88 3.61
C PHE A 57 15.45 4.15 3.88
N GLU A 58 14.82 5.32 3.84
CA GLU A 58 15.46 6.63 4.06
C GLU A 58 16.01 6.81 5.48
N ARG A 59 15.47 6.08 6.47
CA ARG A 59 15.98 6.12 7.85
C ARG A 59 17.33 5.42 8.07
N GLY A 60 17.80 4.63 7.09
CA GLY A 60 19.18 4.11 7.04
C GLY A 60 19.57 3.01 8.05
N GLY A 61 18.71 2.67 9.01
CA GLY A 61 18.96 1.60 9.98
C GLY A 61 18.23 0.30 9.65
N ASP A 62 18.94 -0.84 9.63
CA ASP A 62 18.36 -2.15 9.27
C ASP A 62 17.17 -2.56 10.15
N LYS A 63 17.28 -2.38 11.47
CA LYS A 63 16.21 -2.73 12.42
C LYS A 63 14.96 -1.89 12.21
N GLU A 64 15.15 -0.60 11.97
CA GLU A 64 14.05 0.32 11.72
C GLU A 64 13.40 0.03 10.36
N PHE A 65 14.20 -0.18 9.32
CA PHE A 65 13.71 -0.57 8.02
C PHE A 65 12.85 -1.85 8.09
N LEU A 66 13.26 -2.87 8.85
CA LEU A 66 12.46 -4.08 9.07
C LEU A 66 11.10 -3.78 9.72
N GLN A 67 11.03 -2.85 10.67
CA GLN A 67 9.76 -2.44 11.29
C GLN A 67 8.85 -1.77 10.27
N PHE A 68 9.36 -0.84 9.47
CA PHE A 68 8.61 -0.18 8.40
C PHE A 68 8.14 -1.17 7.33
N LEU A 69 8.95 -2.17 6.97
CA LEU A 69 8.52 -3.25 6.07
C LEU A 69 7.41 -4.10 6.68
N ALA A 70 7.42 -4.33 8.00
CA ALA A 70 6.34 -5.02 8.69
C ALA A 70 5.04 -4.21 8.65
N VAL A 71 5.11 -2.89 8.84
CA VAL A 71 3.95 -1.99 8.70
C VAL A 71 3.41 -2.01 7.26
N ALA A 72 4.28 -1.88 6.26
CA ALA A 72 3.88 -1.96 4.84
C ALA A 72 3.18 -3.29 4.52
N LYS A 73 3.68 -4.41 5.04
CA LYS A 73 3.05 -5.72 4.92
C LYS A 73 1.69 -5.77 5.63
N GLY A 74 1.58 -5.14 6.80
CA GLY A 74 0.31 -4.98 7.52
C GLY A 74 -0.74 -4.24 6.68
N SER A 75 -0.39 -3.07 6.13
CA SER A 75 -1.29 -2.31 5.24
C SER A 75 -1.68 -3.07 3.97
N ALA A 76 -0.80 -3.89 3.41
CA ALA A 76 -1.15 -4.77 2.30
C ALA A 76 -2.18 -5.85 2.71
N GLY A 77 -2.06 -6.39 3.92
CA GLY A 77 -3.04 -7.33 4.49
C GLY A 77 -4.41 -6.68 4.74
N GLU A 78 -4.40 -5.47 5.31
CA GLU A 78 -5.60 -4.66 5.53
C GLU A 78 -6.32 -4.35 4.22
N LEU A 79 -5.60 -3.84 3.22
CA LEU A 79 -6.16 -3.57 1.89
C LEU A 79 -6.79 -4.81 1.27
N ARG A 80 -6.13 -5.97 1.40
CA ARG A 80 -6.67 -7.24 0.91
C ARG A 80 -7.97 -7.62 1.62
N ALA A 81 -8.06 -7.43 2.93
CA ALA A 81 -9.29 -7.69 3.69
C ALA A 81 -10.43 -6.74 3.24
N GLN A 82 -10.14 -5.46 3.09
CA GLN A 82 -11.10 -4.46 2.62
C GLN A 82 -11.58 -4.72 1.18
N LEU A 83 -10.74 -5.28 0.31
CA LEU A 83 -11.14 -5.71 -1.03
C LEU A 83 -12.19 -6.83 -1.02
N TYR A 84 -12.10 -7.79 -0.07
CA TYR A 84 -13.15 -8.79 0.10
C TYR A 84 -14.47 -8.15 0.55
N VAL A 85 -14.41 -7.22 1.50
CA VAL A 85 -15.60 -6.46 1.93
C VAL A 85 -16.22 -5.70 0.76
N ALA A 86 -15.40 -5.01 -0.05
CA ALA A 86 -15.90 -4.29 -1.22
C ALA A 86 -16.59 -5.23 -2.21
N LEU A 87 -16.02 -6.41 -2.47
CA LEU A 87 -16.59 -7.40 -3.38
C LEU A 87 -17.95 -7.94 -2.89
N ASP A 88 -18.10 -8.20 -1.59
CA ASP A 88 -19.35 -8.69 -1.00
C ASP A 88 -20.47 -7.63 -0.96
N GLN A 89 -20.11 -6.35 -1.06
CA GLN A 89 -21.06 -5.23 -1.12
C GLN A 89 -21.37 -4.75 -2.56
N SER A 90 -20.75 -5.37 -3.57
CA SER A 90 -20.88 -5.01 -5.01
C SER A 90 -22.08 -5.65 -5.69
#